data_AF-A0A958HPA0-F1
#
_entry.id   AF-A0A958HPA0-F1
#
_cell.length_a   1.000
_cell.length_b   1.000
_cell.length_c   1.000
_cell.angle_alpha   90.00
_cell.angle_beta   90.00
_cell.angle_gamma   90.00
#
_symmetry.space_group_name_H-M   'P 1'
#
loop_
_entity.id
_entity.type
_entity.pdbx_description
1 polymer ?
#
loop_
_entity_poly.entity_id
_entity_poly.type
_entity_poly.pdbx_seq_one_letter_code
_entity_poly.pdbx_strand_id
1 'polypeptide(L)'
;QATGLRERRRHEAITHTTDQQEVADALRKIPAWGIDYDEWVAVLMALHREYGAAGLSMAESWAQGAQGEVERKWRSFKADGNPAGVVGLGTVFALAKRFGWERVTQ
;
A
#
# COMPACT_ATOMS: atom_id res chain seq x y z
N GLN A 1 -3.28 3.24 -39.23
CA GLN A 1 -3.40 3.81 -37.87
C GLN A 1 -4.51 3.04 -37.14
N ALA A 2 -4.22 2.41 -36.00
CA ALA A 2 -5.21 1.87 -35.08
C ALA A 2 -4.56 1.69 -33.70
N THR A 3 -4.76 2.71 -32.89
CA THR A 3 -4.33 2.90 -31.51
C THR A 3 -5.08 1.95 -30.57
N GLY A 4 -4.42 1.45 -29.52
CA GLY A 4 -5.08 1.43 -28.21
C GLY A 4 -5.33 0.11 -27.48
N LEU A 5 -4.74 -1.02 -27.86
CA LEU A 5 -4.79 -2.21 -26.98
C LEU A 5 -3.59 -2.23 -26.03
N ARG A 6 -3.51 -1.21 -25.16
CA ARG A 6 -2.59 -1.22 -24.02
C ARG A 6 -3.05 -2.31 -23.05
N GLU A 7 -2.44 -3.47 -23.20
CA GLU A 7 -1.89 -4.29 -22.12
C GLU A 7 -2.78 -4.37 -20.86
N ARG A 8 -3.96 -4.96 -21.04
CA ARG A 8 -4.79 -5.44 -19.92
C ARG A 8 -4.53 -6.93 -19.66
N ARG A 9 -3.26 -7.33 -19.55
CA ARG A 9 -2.86 -8.69 -19.14
C ARG A 9 -1.41 -8.66 -18.64
N ARG A 10 -1.23 -8.50 -17.32
CA ARG A 10 -0.05 -8.94 -16.52
C ARG A 10 -0.26 -8.61 -15.04
N HIS A 11 -1.39 -9.05 -14.48
CA HIS A 11 -1.58 -9.11 -13.03
C HIS A 11 -2.12 -10.48 -12.61
N GLU A 12 -1.87 -11.49 -13.45
CA GLU A 12 -2.18 -12.89 -13.15
C GLU A 12 -0.85 -13.58 -12.79
N ALA A 13 -0.87 -14.26 -11.64
CA ALA A 13 0.12 -15.25 -11.18
C ALA A 13 1.39 -14.78 -10.44
N ILE A 14 1.26 -13.86 -9.48
CA ILE A 14 2.01 -14.00 -8.20
C ILE A 14 1.03 -13.69 -7.07
N THR A 15 0.07 -14.59 -6.86
CA THR A 15 -0.62 -14.67 -5.57
C THR A 15 0.38 -15.27 -4.58
N HIS A 16 1.35 -14.47 -4.15
CA HIS A 16 1.86 -14.65 -2.82
C HIS A 16 0.72 -14.15 -1.93
N THR A 17 0.08 -15.06 -1.21
CA THR A 17 -0.59 -14.70 0.04
C THR A 17 0.50 -14.01 0.86
N THR A 18 0.63 -12.70 0.70
CA THR A 18 1.68 -11.96 1.35
C THR A 18 1.30 -12.01 2.80
N ASP A 19 2.14 -12.65 3.60
CA ASP A 19 1.79 -12.90 4.98
C ASP A 19 1.54 -11.55 5.65
N GLN A 20 0.42 -11.43 6.36
CA GLN A 20 0.08 -10.21 7.08
C GLN A 20 1.25 -9.77 8.00
N GLN A 21 2.07 -10.73 8.44
CA GLN A 21 3.32 -10.50 9.17
C GLN A 21 4.40 -9.82 8.32
N GLU A 22 4.61 -10.22 7.06
CA GLU A 22 5.58 -9.57 6.17
C GLU A 22 5.21 -8.10 5.93
N VAL A 23 3.91 -7.82 5.71
CA VAL A 23 3.43 -6.44 5.54
C VAL A 23 3.60 -5.64 6.84
N ALA A 24 3.25 -6.23 7.99
CA ALA A 24 3.42 -5.57 9.28
C ALA A 24 4.90 -5.27 9.58
N ASP A 25 5.82 -6.19 9.28
CA ASP A 25 7.25 -5.97 9.46
C ASP A 25 7.79 -4.87 8.55
N ALA A 26 7.37 -4.86 7.27
CA ALA A 26 7.70 -3.79 6.33
C ALA A 26 7.19 -2.43 6.82
N LEU A 27 5.94 -2.34 7.28
CA LEU A 27 5.37 -1.11 7.85
C LEU A 27 6.18 -0.61 9.05
N ARG A 28 6.65 -1.51 9.93
CA ARG A 28 7.46 -1.13 11.11
C ARG A 28 8.78 -0.48 10.74
N LYS A 29 9.33 -0.75 9.55
CA LYS A 29 10.55 -0.10 9.05
C LYS A 29 10.29 1.26 8.43
N ILE A 30 9.08 1.52 7.94
CA ILE A 30 8.74 2.80 7.31
C ILE A 30 8.34 3.80 8.39
N PRO A 31 9.12 4.87 8.62
CA PRO A 31 8.72 5.94 9.52
C PRO A 31 7.59 6.75 8.88
N ALA A 32 6.40 6.76 9.49
CA ALA A 32 5.23 7.47 8.93
C ALA A 32 5.45 8.98 8.73
N TRP A 33 6.28 9.61 9.58
CA TRP A 33 6.68 11.02 9.48
C TRP A 33 7.98 11.25 8.68
N GLY A 34 8.66 10.18 8.27
CA GLY A 34 9.93 10.25 7.52
C GLY A 34 9.75 10.05 6.01
N ILE A 35 8.52 10.05 5.53
CA ILE A 35 8.13 9.88 4.12
C ILE A 35 7.26 11.04 3.68
N ASP A 36 7.18 11.26 2.36
CA ASP A 36 6.34 12.31 1.80
C ASP A 36 4.84 11.97 1.96
N TYR A 37 4.00 13.00 1.91
CA TYR A 37 2.54 12.85 2.03
C TYR A 37 1.96 11.88 0.98
N ASP A 38 2.44 11.96 -0.26
CA ASP A 38 2.02 11.06 -1.33
C ASP A 38 2.42 9.60 -1.05
N GLU A 39 3.60 9.37 -0.47
CA GLU A 39 4.06 8.04 -0.07
C GLU A 39 3.22 7.50 1.09
N TRP A 40 2.91 8.35 2.07
CA TRP A 40 2.03 8.03 3.18
C TRP A 40 0.63 7.61 2.69
N VAL A 41 0.03 8.41 1.79
CA VAL A 41 -1.25 8.09 1.17
C VAL A 41 -1.16 6.80 0.35
N ALA A 42 -0.06 6.58 -0.38
CA ALA A 42 0.13 5.36 -1.18
C ALA A 42 0.17 4.09 -0.30
N VAL A 43 0.83 4.14 0.86
CA VAL A 43 0.81 3.02 1.82
C VAL A 43 -0.62 2.75 2.30
N LEU A 44 -1.39 3.79 2.64
CA LEU A 44 -2.78 3.61 3.05
C LEU A 44 -3.65 3.00 1.95
N MET A 45 -3.50 3.46 0.70
CA MET A 45 -4.23 2.90 -0.44
C MET A 45 -3.86 1.43 -0.68
N ALA A 46 -2.58 1.06 -0.51
CA ALA A 46 -2.13 -0.32 -0.64
C ALA A 46 -2.79 -1.23 0.41
N LEU A 47 -2.84 -0.80 1.67
CA LEU A 47 -3.51 -1.54 2.75
C LEU A 47 -5.02 -1.61 2.55
N HIS A 48 -5.64 -0.51 2.12
CA HIS A 48 -7.07 -0.46 1.80
C HIS A 48 -7.44 -1.46 0.69
N ARG A 49 -6.59 -1.57 -0.34
CA ARG A 49 -6.84 -2.48 -1.45
C ARG A 49 -6.71 -3.95 -1.06
N GLU A 50 -5.70 -4.29 -0.27
CA GLU A 50 -5.42 -5.67 0.11
C GLU A 50 -6.40 -6.17 1.20
N TYR A 51 -6.57 -5.38 2.25
CA TYR A 51 -7.28 -5.81 3.47
C TYR A 51 -8.66 -5.18 3.62
N GLY A 52 -9.02 -4.21 2.77
CA GLY A 52 -10.30 -3.51 2.86
C GLY A 52 -10.50 -2.90 4.25
N ALA A 53 -11.70 -3.06 4.83
CA ALA A 53 -12.01 -2.54 6.16
C ALA A 53 -11.10 -3.10 7.28
N ALA A 54 -10.59 -4.33 7.14
CA ALA A 54 -9.72 -4.94 8.15
C ALA A 54 -8.34 -4.26 8.23
N GLY A 55 -7.90 -3.60 7.16
CA GLY A 55 -6.63 -2.87 7.11
C GLY A 55 -6.66 -1.52 7.84
N LEU A 56 -7.84 -0.97 8.14
CA LEU A 56 -7.96 0.37 8.73
C LEU A 56 -7.27 0.47 10.09
N SER A 57 -7.51 -0.50 10.99
CA SER A 57 -6.89 -0.48 12.32
C SER A 57 -5.36 -0.58 12.26
N MET A 58 -4.84 -1.39 11.33
CA MET A 58 -3.39 -1.50 11.09
C MET A 58 -2.82 -0.19 10.56
N ALA A 59 -3.51 0.42 9.60
CA ALA A 59 -3.13 1.70 9.04
C ALA A 59 -3.16 2.82 10.08
N GLU A 60 -4.18 2.89 10.94
CA GLU A 60 -4.26 3.84 12.05
C GLU A 60 -3.09 3.68 13.03
N SER A 61 -2.75 2.44 13.37
CA SER A 61 -1.62 2.17 14.27
C SER A 61 -0.26 2.54 13.67
N TRP A 62 -0.09 2.38 12.35
CA TRP A 62 1.18 2.68 11.67
C TRP A 62 1.32 4.17 11.31
N ALA A 63 0.27 4.78 10.77
CA ALA A 63 0.32 6.07 10.09
C ALA A 63 0.67 7.25 11.02
N GLN A 64 0.61 7.05 12.34
CA GLN A 64 0.88 8.04 13.39
C GLN A 64 0.21 9.42 13.15
N GLY A 65 -0.92 9.43 12.42
CA GLY A 65 -1.68 10.63 12.10
C GLY A 65 -2.54 11.10 13.28
N ALA A 66 -3.17 12.27 13.13
CA ALA A 66 -4.11 12.75 14.13
C ALA A 66 -5.34 11.82 14.21
N GLN A 67 -5.99 11.78 15.38
CA GLN A 67 -7.19 10.96 15.59
C GLN A 67 -8.26 11.27 14.53
N GLY A 68 -8.70 10.23 13.81
CA GLY A 68 -9.70 10.33 12.74
C GLY A 68 -9.19 10.87 11.40
N GLU A 69 -7.91 11.22 11.26
CA GLU A 69 -7.35 11.66 9.98
C GLU A 69 -7.23 10.51 8.98
N VAL A 70 -6.68 9.39 9.44
CA VAL A 70 -6.52 8.16 8.65
C VAL A 70 -7.88 7.64 8.19
N GLU A 71 -8.86 7.56 9.10
CA GLU A 71 -10.22 7.12 8.77
C GLU A 71 -10.89 8.01 7.72
N ARG A 72 -10.79 9.35 7.85
CA ARG A 72 -11.34 10.28 6.85
C ARG A 72 -10.72 10.06 5.47
N LYS A 73 -9.40 9.87 5.41
CA LYS A 73 -8.70 9.56 4.16
C LYS A 73 -9.08 8.18 3.62
N TRP A 74 -9.19 7.20 4.49
CA TRP A 74 -9.61 5.83 4.17
C TRP A 74 -10.92 5.81 3.42
N ARG A 75 -11.94 6.52 3.93
CA ARG A 75 -13.27 6.63 3.31
C ARG A 75 -13.25 7.40 1.99
N SER A 76 -12.23 8.24 1.76
CA SER A 76 -12.07 8.99 0.51
C SER A 76 -11.44 8.16 -0.60
N PHE A 77 -10.80 7.03 -0.28
CA PHE A 77 -10.20 6.15 -1.26
C PHE A 77 -11.30 5.44 -2.06
N LYS A 78 -11.28 5.64 -3.37
CA LYS A 78 -12.18 4.95 -4.30
C LYS A 78 -11.45 3.74 -4.87
N ALA A 79 -12.11 2.59 -4.91
CA ALA A 79 -11.60 1.40 -5.58
C ALA A 79 -11.29 1.63 -7.08
N ASP A 80 -11.98 2.60 -7.69
CA ASP A 80 -11.84 3.01 -9.10
C ASP A 80 -10.78 4.13 -9.33
N GLY A 81 -9.95 4.42 -8.32
CA GLY A 81 -9.03 5.56 -8.33
C GLY A 81 -7.78 5.39 -9.20
N ASN A 82 -7.76 6.13 -10.31
CA ASN A 82 -6.63 6.53 -11.16
C ASN A 82 -5.84 5.40 -11.89
N PRO A 83 -5.98 5.25 -13.23
CA PRO A 83 -5.25 4.25 -14.03
C PRO A 83 -3.73 4.53 -14.19
N ALA A 84 -3.23 5.62 -13.59
CA ALA A 84 -1.85 6.08 -13.77
C ALA A 84 -0.82 5.36 -12.89
N GLY A 85 -1.24 4.59 -11.88
CA GLY A 85 -0.31 3.85 -11.03
C GLY A 85 -1.06 2.90 -10.13
N VAL A 86 -0.92 1.60 -10.39
CA VAL A 86 -1.50 0.56 -9.55
C VAL A 86 -0.77 0.56 -8.21
N VAL A 87 -1.28 1.29 -7.22
CA VAL A 87 -0.76 1.26 -5.85
C VAL A 87 -1.21 -0.05 -5.19
N GLY A 88 -0.26 -0.74 -4.55
CA GLY A 88 -0.48 -2.03 -3.89
C GLY A 88 0.67 -2.37 -2.95
N LEU A 89 0.68 -3.59 -2.39
CA LEU A 89 1.71 -4.01 -1.43
C LEU A 89 3.14 -3.87 -1.99
N GLY A 90 3.33 -3.98 -3.31
CA GLY A 90 4.62 -3.73 -3.96
C GLY A 90 5.20 -2.35 -3.65
N THR A 91 4.35 -1.31 -3.54
CA THR A 91 4.75 0.04 -3.15
C THR A 91 5.22 0.08 -1.70
N VAL A 92 4.50 -0.60 -0.80
CA VAL A 92 4.87 -0.70 0.63
C VAL A 92 6.23 -1.36 0.77
N PHE A 93 6.47 -2.47 0.08
CA PHE A 93 7.77 -3.15 0.11
C PHE A 93 8.89 -2.34 -0.53
N ALA A 94 8.64 -1.66 -1.66
CA ALA A 94 9.63 -0.80 -2.28
C ALA A 94 10.04 0.36 -1.34
N LEU A 95 9.07 0.94 -0.64
CA LEU A 95 9.31 1.98 0.35
C LEU A 95 10.06 1.44 1.56
N ALA A 96 9.62 0.30 2.13
CA ALA A 96 10.29 -0.34 3.25
C ALA A 96 11.76 -0.67 2.93
N LYS A 97 12.05 -1.17 1.71
CA LYS A 97 13.43 -1.44 1.26
C LYS A 97 14.31 -0.20 1.28
N ARG A 98 13.77 0.99 0.98
CA ARG A 98 14.52 2.26 1.10
C ARG A 98 14.92 2.57 2.54
N PHE A 99 14.15 2.10 3.51
CA PHE A 99 14.45 2.20 4.94
C PHE A 99 15.24 1.01 5.49
N GLY A 100 15.79 0.15 4.61
CA GLY A 100 16.58 -1.01 5.01
C GLY A 100 15.75 -2.22 5.44
N TRP A 101 14.49 -2.31 5.01
CA TRP A 101 13.73 -3.56 5.14
C TRP A 101 14.28 -4.61 4.17
N GLU A 102 14.55 -5.79 4.70
CA GLU A 102 14.88 -6.97 3.92
C GLU A 102 13.78 -8.00 4.13
N ARG A 103 13.37 -8.67 3.06
CA ARG A 103 12.40 -9.74 3.18
C ARG A 103 13.00 -10.83 4.04
N VAL A 104 12.41 -11.07 5.21
CA VAL A 104 12.77 -12.20 6.06
C VAL A 104 12.20 -13.46 5.42
N THR A 105 12.96 -14.05 4.50
CA THR A 105 12.70 -15.42 4.03
C THR A 105 12.97 -16.36 5.19
N GLN A 106 11.91 -16.82 5.87
CA GLN A 106 11.98 -17.98 6.74
C GLN A 106 11.89 -19.27 5.92
#